data_AF-A0A352Q6L4-F1
#
_entry.id   AF-A0A352Q6L4-F1
#
_cell.length_a   1.000
_cell.length_b   1.000
_cell.length_c   1.000
_cell.angle_alpha   90.00
_cell.angle_beta   90.00
_cell.angle_gamma   90.00
#
_symmetry.space_group_name_H-M   'P 1'
#
loop_
_entity.id
_entity.type
_entity.pdbx_description
1 polymer ?
#
loop_
_entity_poly.entity_id
_entity_poly.type
_entity_poly.pdbx_seq_one_letter_code
_entity_poly.pdbx_strand_id
1 'polypeptide(L)'
;MQRPTLKGAAMSVEATAAVQAIAAGNASESQQKFAIDFIIRELCQSFDDAFLDNDRDTTFLLGKQHVGKTLIFMTNFKLGMIKNG
;
A
#
# COMPACT_ATOMS: atom_id res chain seq x y z
N MET A 1 18.15 13.33 17.49
CA MET A 1 17.14 13.68 16.46
C MET A 1 16.24 12.46 16.29
N GLN A 2 15.05 12.45 16.89
CA GLN A 2 14.10 11.34 16.69
C GLN A 2 13.49 11.47 15.29
N ARG A 3 13.63 10.42 14.48
CA ARG A 3 12.97 10.31 13.17
C ARG A 3 11.46 10.28 13.41
N PRO A 4 10.66 11.11 12.72
CA PRO A 4 9.21 11.06 12.88
C PRO A 4 8.71 9.70 12.41
N THR A 5 8.25 8.88 13.35
CA THR A 5 7.55 7.62 13.08
C THR A 5 6.13 7.96 12.67
N LEU A 6 5.77 7.67 11.42
CA LEU A 6 4.38 7.73 10.96
C LEU A 6 3.57 6.75 11.82
N LYS A 7 2.74 7.31 12.70
CA LYS A 7 1.93 6.57 13.66
C LYS A 7 0.77 5.91 12.88
N GLY A 8 0.81 4.60 12.66
CA GLY A 8 -0.33 3.87 12.08
C GLY A 8 -0.06 2.48 11.49
N ALA A 9 1.14 2.22 10.98
CA ALA A 9 1.60 0.87 10.63
C ALA A 9 3.04 0.77 11.14
N ALA A 10 3.40 -0.27 11.87
CA ALA A 10 4.78 -0.45 12.31
C ALA A 10 5.63 -0.61 11.05
N MET A 11 6.22 0.50 10.59
CA MET A 11 7.04 0.58 9.39
C MET A 11 8.27 -0.31 9.62
N SER A 12 8.17 -1.57 9.18
CA SER A 12 9.24 -2.54 9.41
C SER A 12 10.47 -2.16 8.58
N VAL A 13 11.64 -2.52 9.09
CA VAL A 13 12.91 -2.23 8.39
C VAL A 13 12.94 -2.95 7.05
N GLU A 14 12.43 -4.17 7.01
CA GLU A 14 12.35 -5.03 5.83
C GLU A 14 11.44 -4.41 4.76
N ALA A 15 10.24 -3.94 5.16
CA ALA A 15 9.29 -3.30 4.26
C ALA A 15 9.86 -2.00 3.70
N THR A 16 10.50 -1.21 4.57
CA THR A 16 11.17 0.03 4.16
C THR A 16 12.28 -0.24 3.16
N ALA A 17 13.14 -1.24 3.43
CA ALA A 17 14.22 -1.62 2.54
C ALA A 17 13.70 -2.14 1.19
N ALA A 18 12.63 -2.94 1.19
CA ALA A 18 12.01 -3.44 -0.04
C ALA A 18 11.43 -2.30 -0.89
N VAL A 19 10.71 -1.35 -0.28
CA VAL A 19 10.19 -0.18 -0.99
C VAL A 19 11.32 0.71 -1.52
N GLN A 20 12.38 0.91 -0.74
CA GLN A 20 13.57 1.63 -1.20
C GLN A 20 14.26 0.94 -2.39
N ALA A 21 14.35 -0.39 -2.37
CA ALA A 21 14.92 -1.15 -3.47
C ALA A 21 14.07 -1.05 -4.75
N ILE A 22 12.74 -1.01 -4.62
CA ILE A 22 11.84 -0.74 -5.77
C ILE A 22 12.13 0.65 -6.33
N ALA A 23 12.18 1.68 -5.47
CA ALA A 23 12.43 3.05 -5.88
C ALA A 23 13.80 3.22 -6.55
N ALA A 24 14.81 2.47 -6.11
CA ALA A 24 16.14 2.45 -6.70
C ALA A 24 16.24 1.60 -7.99
N GLY A 25 15.19 0.87 -8.36
CA GLY A 25 15.18 0.02 -9.55
C GLY A 25 16.02 -1.26 -9.43
N ASN A 26 16.37 -1.69 -8.22
CA ASN A 26 17.22 -2.86 -7.96
C ASN A 26 16.59 -3.91 -7.05
N ALA A 27 15.29 -3.82 -6.79
CA ALA A 27 14.55 -4.82 -6.02
C ALA A 27 14.58 -6.20 -6.68
N SER A 28 14.90 -7.22 -5.90
CA SER A 28 14.67 -8.61 -6.29
C SER A 28 13.18 -8.89 -6.48
N GLU A 29 12.83 -9.97 -7.18
CA GLU A 29 11.45 -10.41 -7.34
C GLU A 29 10.73 -10.61 -5.99
N SER A 30 11.43 -11.18 -5.01
CA SER A 30 10.89 -11.38 -3.66
C SER A 30 10.60 -10.05 -2.96
N GLN A 31 11.50 -9.07 -3.08
CA GLN A 31 11.30 -7.72 -2.54
C GLN A 31 10.14 -6.99 -3.23
N GLN A 32 9.99 -7.16 -4.55
CA GLN A 32 8.88 -6.58 -5.30
C GLN A 32 7.54 -7.09 -4.81
N LYS A 33 7.37 -8.41 -4.71
CA LYS A 33 6.14 -9.04 -4.21
C LYS A 33 5.84 -8.63 -2.77
N PHE A 34 6.86 -8.67 -1.91
CA PHE A 34 6.72 -8.30 -0.50
C PHE A 34 6.31 -6.84 -0.32
N ALA A 35 6.95 -5.91 -1.04
CA ALA A 35 6.61 -4.50 -0.95
C ALA A 35 5.20 -4.20 -1.48
N ILE A 36 4.76 -4.83 -2.58
CA ILE A 36 3.39 -4.68 -3.06
C ILE A 36 2.37 -5.17 -2.03
N ASP A 37 2.59 -6.35 -1.44
CA ASP A 37 1.71 -6.89 -0.40
C ASP A 37 1.66 -5.96 0.83
N PHE A 38 2.83 -5.48 1.29
CA PHE A 38 2.93 -4.52 2.39
C PHE A 38 2.19 -3.19 2.09
N ILE A 39 2.34 -2.64 0.89
CA ILE A 39 1.65 -1.40 0.50
C ILE A 39 0.13 -1.60 0.55
N ILE A 40 -0.37 -2.72 0.01
CA ILE A 40 -1.81 -3.02 -0.04
C ILE A 40 -2.37 -3.24 1.37
N ARG A 41 -1.71 -4.07 2.18
CA ARG A 41 -2.22 -4.48 3.48
C ARG A 41 -2.00 -3.41 4.55
N GLU A 42 -0.78 -2.92 4.69
CA GLU A 42 -0.39 -2.08 5.82
C GLU A 42 -0.55 -0.60 5.51
N LEU A 43 -0.07 -0.15 4.35
CA LEU A 43 -0.15 1.28 4.02
C LEU A 43 -1.55 1.68 3.58
N CYS A 44 -2.23 0.86 2.77
CA CYS A 44 -3.58 1.16 2.30
C CYS A 44 -4.68 0.63 3.21
N GLN A 45 -4.37 -0.27 4.15
CA GLN A 45 -5.36 -0.89 5.06
C GLN A 45 -6.55 -1.48 4.30
N SER A 46 -6.28 -2.11 3.15
CA SER A 46 -7.30 -2.47 2.15
C SER A 46 -8.38 -3.42 2.66
N PHE A 47 -8.08 -4.15 3.74
CA PHE A 47 -8.94 -5.18 4.32
C PHE A 47 -9.45 -4.84 5.73
N ASP A 48 -9.08 -3.67 6.26
CA ASP A 48 -9.47 -3.25 7.61
C ASP A 48 -10.91 -2.71 7.63
N ASP A 49 -11.52 -2.60 8.82
CA ASP A 49 -12.76 -1.85 8.97
C ASP A 49 -12.46 -0.35 8.84
N ALA A 50 -13.22 0.32 7.96
CA ALA A 50 -13.05 1.75 7.69
C ALA A 50 -13.97 2.63 8.53
N PHE A 51 -14.99 2.07 9.19
CA PHE A 51 -15.97 2.84 9.95
C PHE A 51 -15.46 3.10 11.36
N LEU A 52 -15.14 4.36 11.64
CA LEU A 52 -14.69 4.85 12.94
C LEU A 52 -15.70 5.83 13.52
N ASP A 53 -15.57 6.13 14.82
CA ASP A 53 -16.47 7.05 15.55
C ASP A 53 -16.49 8.49 15.02
N ASN A 54 -15.63 8.85 14.07
CA ASN A 54 -15.64 10.15 13.42
C ASN A 54 -15.56 10.05 11.89
N ASP A 55 -16.27 10.96 11.23
CA ASP A 55 -16.40 10.99 9.76
C ASP A 55 -15.08 11.29 9.05
N ARG A 56 -14.22 12.11 9.67
CA ARG A 56 -12.95 12.54 9.05
C ARG A 56 -12.00 11.36 8.87
N ASP A 57 -11.80 10.58 9.92
CA ASP A 57 -10.89 9.44 9.91
C ASP A 57 -11.47 8.31 9.06
N THR A 58 -12.79 8.09 9.13
CA THR A 58 -13.51 7.18 8.22
C THR A 58 -13.27 7.55 6.75
N THR A 59 -13.45 8.83 6.40
CA THR A 59 -13.23 9.31 5.03
C THR A 59 -11.78 9.11 4.58
N PHE A 60 -10.82 9.38 5.46
CA PHE A 60 -9.40 9.18 5.16
C PHE A 60 -9.06 7.69 4.93
N LEU A 61 -9.58 6.79 5.78
CA LEU A 61 -9.39 5.34 5.63
C LEU A 61 -10.03 4.83 4.34
N LEU A 62 -11.26 5.25 4.01
CA LEU A 62 -11.91 4.89 2.75
C LEU A 62 -11.08 5.33 1.53
N GLY A 63 -10.46 6.52 1.59
CA GLY A 63 -9.53 6.98 0.56
C GLY A 63 -8.31 6.07 0.39
N LYS A 64 -7.69 5.66 1.51
CA LYS A 64 -6.57 4.69 1.49
C LYS A 64 -7.00 3.34 0.91
N GLN A 65 -8.16 2.82 1.34
CA GLN A 65 -8.70 1.55 0.84
C GLN A 65 -9.03 1.60 -0.64
N HIS A 66 -9.50 2.74 -1.15
CA HIS A 66 -9.77 2.90 -2.57
C HIS A 66 -8.48 2.70 -3.39
N VAL A 67 -7.37 3.30 -2.97
CA VAL A 67 -6.05 3.11 -3.61
C VAL A 67 -5.63 1.64 -3.53
N GLY A 68 -5.72 1.04 -2.35
CA GLY A 68 -5.33 -0.36 -2.14
C GLY A 68 -6.14 -1.37 -2.98
N LYS A 69 -7.47 -1.20 -3.07
CA LYS A 69 -8.34 -2.01 -3.93
C LYS A 69 -8.03 -1.83 -5.41
N THR A 70 -7.67 -0.61 -5.82
CA THR A 70 -7.23 -0.34 -7.19
C THR A 70 -5.91 -1.06 -7.51
N LEU A 71 -4.96 -1.08 -6.57
CA LEU A 71 -3.72 -1.84 -6.73
C LEU A 71 -3.99 -3.35 -6.86
N ILE A 72 -4.84 -3.92 -6.01
CA ILE A 72 -5.25 -5.34 -6.10
C ILE A 72 -5.87 -5.62 -7.47
N PHE A 73 -6.73 -4.73 -7.97
CA PHE A 73 -7.30 -4.88 -9.29
C PHE A 73 -6.19 -4.90 -10.35
N MET A 74 -5.29 -3.91 -10.36
CA MET A 74 -4.19 -3.84 -11.32
C MET A 74 -3.28 -5.07 -11.32
N THR A 75 -3.00 -5.65 -10.15
CA THR A 75 -2.14 -6.85 -10.04
C THR A 75 -2.83 -8.13 -10.55
N ASN A 76 -4.16 -8.16 -10.58
CA ASN A 76 -4.93 -9.34 -11.00
C ASN A 76 -5.60 -9.17 -12.37
N PHE A 77 -5.64 -7.96 -12.91
CA PHE A 77 -6.35 -7.66 -14.14
C PHE A 77 -5.58 -8.09 -15.38
N LYS A 78 -6.29 -8.59 -16.39
CA LYS A 78 -5.66 -8.97 -17.67
C LYS A 78 -5.39 -7.70 -18.48
N LEU A 79 -4.13 -7.47 -18.85
CA LEU A 79 -3.69 -6.27 -19.57
C LEU A 79 -4.49 -5.99 -20.86
N GLY A 80 -4.89 -7.04 -21.60
CA GLY A 80 -5.66 -6.90 -22.84
C GLY A 80 -7.09 -6.35 -22.67
N MET A 81 -7.56 -6.18 -21.44
CA MET A 81 -8.88 -5.59 -21.15
C MET A 81 -8.80 -4.10 -20.77
N ILE A 82 -7.60 -3.53 -20.65
CA ILE A 82 -7.41 -2.11 -20.36
C ILE A 82 -7.62 -1.34 -21.66
N LYS A 83 -8.59 -0.41 -21.69
CA LYS A 83 -8.71 0.56 -22.77
C LYS A 83 -7.63 1.62 -22.56
N ASN A 84 -6.72 1.78 -23.52
CA ASN A 84 -5.83 2.93 -23.52
C ASN A 84 -6.69 4.19 -23.64
N GLY A 85 -6.57 5.09 -22.65
CA GLY A 85 -7.22 6.39 -22.66
C GLY A 85 -6.66 7.30 -23.74
#